data_AF-A0A9P4SDC4-F1
#
_entry.id   AF-A0A9P4SDC4-F1
#
_cell.length_a   1.000
_cell.length_b   1.000
_cell.length_c   1.000
_cell.angle_alpha   90.00
_cell.angle_beta   90.00
_cell.angle_gamma   90.00
#
_symmetry.space_group_name_H-M   'P 1'
#
loop_
_entity.id
_entity.type
_entity.pdbx_description
1 polymer ?
#
loop_
_entity_poly.entity_id
_entity_poly.type
_entity_poly.pdbx_seq_one_letter_code
_entity_poly.pdbx_strand_id
1 'polypeptide(L)'
;MYPSRILRAVAQDPPLFDFENNPYPAKKVWPPNFDKLSHKHQFRLERRYRRRAKLKYARPQWNKGVKLAQWGLSGFVLVYGVLFLDWKSERTPFDPIRTWFKGITDNIWTMPAHGSQTQNDNNEQSPIARPT
;
A
#
# COMPACT_ATOMS: atom_id res chain seq x y z
N MET A 1 18.71 1.07 40.80
CA MET A 1 18.00 -0.01 40.08
C MET A 1 16.72 0.60 39.51
N TYR A 2 16.72 0.96 38.22
CA TYR A 2 15.62 1.69 37.59
C TYR A 2 14.59 0.70 37.03
N PRO A 3 13.30 0.77 37.41
CA PRO A 3 12.28 0.01 36.72
C PRO A 3 11.95 0.68 35.39
N SER A 4 12.54 0.18 34.31
CA SER A 4 12.05 0.41 32.95
C SER A 4 10.70 -0.30 32.78
N ARG A 5 9.63 0.49 32.79
CA ARG A 5 8.29 0.06 32.39
C ARG A 5 7.78 1.02 31.33
N ILE A 6 8.03 0.68 30.07
CA ILE A 6 7.27 1.18 28.93
C ILE A 6 5.85 0.65 29.09
N LEU A 7 5.05 1.25 29.97
CA LEU A 7 3.59 1.11 30.07
C LEU A 7 3.01 2.36 30.76
N ARG A 8 3.46 3.55 30.34
CA ARG A 8 2.81 4.82 30.67
C ARG A 8 2.34 5.44 29.34
N ALA A 9 1.29 4.87 28.75
CA ALA A 9 0.61 5.43 27.57
C ALA A 9 -0.84 4.95 27.39
N VAL A 10 -1.56 4.70 28.49
CA VAL A 10 -3.01 4.96 28.53
C VAL A 10 -3.19 5.92 29.69
N ALA A 11 -2.68 7.15 29.48
CA ALA A 11 -3.14 8.28 30.26
C ALA A 11 -4.66 8.31 30.13
N GLN A 12 -5.35 8.48 31.25
CA GLN A 12 -6.78 8.70 31.30
C GLN A 12 -7.10 9.88 30.37
N ASP A 13 -7.65 9.61 29.19
CA ASP A 13 -8.46 10.61 28.52
C ASP A 13 -9.58 10.95 29.52
N PRO A 14 -9.83 12.24 29.84
CA PRO A 14 -11.02 12.59 30.60
C PRO A 14 -12.22 11.98 29.85
N PRO A 15 -13.16 11.31 30.54
CA PRO A 15 -14.30 10.77 29.85
C PRO A 15 -15.00 11.92 29.13
N LEU A 16 -15.09 11.85 27.80
CA LEU A 16 -15.77 12.87 26.97
C LEU A 16 -17.24 13.06 27.39
N PHE A 17 -17.77 12.17 28.22
CA PHE A 17 -19.08 12.21 28.83
C PHE A 17 -18.95 12.11 30.34
N ASP A 18 -19.30 13.20 31.03
CA ASP A 18 -19.52 13.17 32.47
C ASP A 18 -20.89 12.51 32.74
N PHE A 19 -20.89 11.29 33.27
CA PHE A 19 -22.11 10.55 33.56
C PHE A 19 -22.93 11.19 34.69
N GLU A 20 -22.27 11.95 35.58
CA GLU A 20 -22.90 12.58 36.74
C GLU A 20 -23.60 13.89 36.36
N ASN A 21 -23.12 14.58 35.31
CA ASN A 21 -23.64 15.88 34.87
C ASN A 21 -24.41 15.82 33.52
N ASN A 22 -24.92 14.65 33.12
CA ASN A 22 -25.64 14.49 31.86
C ASN A 22 -27.13 14.87 32.00
N PRO A 23 -27.65 15.88 31.25
CA PRO A 23 -29.07 16.27 31.29
C PRO A 23 -30.04 15.17 30.87
N TYR A 24 -29.56 14.17 30.11
CA TYR A 24 -30.35 13.05 29.62
C TYR A 24 -29.78 11.73 30.15
N PRO A 25 -30.03 11.38 31.43
CA PRO A 25 -29.47 10.17 32.02
C PRO A 25 -30.04 8.92 31.34
N ALA A 26 -29.18 7.92 31.13
CA ALA A 26 -29.61 6.64 30.60
C ALA A 26 -30.53 5.93 31.61
N LYS A 27 -31.72 5.50 31.18
CA LYS A 27 -32.67 4.74 32.04
C LYS A 27 -32.07 3.48 32.66
N LYS A 28 -31.02 2.93 32.04
CA LYS A 28 -30.26 1.78 32.53
C LYS A 28 -28.78 2.12 32.47
N VAL A 29 -28.12 2.10 33.62
CA VAL A 29 -26.68 2.29 33.72
C VAL A 29 -25.97 1.15 33.00
N TRP A 30 -25.09 1.53 32.08
CA TRP A 30 -24.14 0.65 31.41
C TRP A 30 -22.75 1.08 31.84
N PRO A 31 -21.78 0.17 32.09
CA PRO A 31 -21.85 -1.29 32.07
C PRO A 31 -22.57 -1.89 33.30
N PRO A 32 -23.25 -3.05 33.15
CA PRO A 32 -23.78 -3.77 34.29
C PRO A 32 -22.64 -4.27 35.18
N ASN A 33 -22.82 -4.19 36.50
CA ASN A 33 -21.89 -4.81 37.45
C ASN A 33 -21.91 -6.33 37.25
N PHE A 34 -20.82 -6.88 36.72
CA PHE A 34 -20.73 -8.31 36.39
C PHE A 34 -20.66 -9.21 37.63
N ASP A 35 -20.12 -8.72 38.74
CA ASP A 35 -19.95 -9.48 39.98
C ASP A 35 -21.29 -9.77 40.69
N LYS A 36 -22.29 -8.92 40.48
CA LYS A 36 -23.65 -9.07 41.06
C LYS A 36 -24.56 -9.91 40.17
N LEU A 37 -24.07 -10.35 39.01
CA LEU A 37 -24.87 -10.98 37.97
C LEU A 37 -24.75 -12.50 38.06
N SER A 38 -25.89 -13.21 38.00
CA SER A 38 -25.88 -14.68 37.91
C SER A 38 -25.03 -15.14 36.71
N HIS A 39 -24.23 -16.19 36.90
CA HIS A 39 -23.34 -16.75 35.88
C HIS A 39 -24.08 -17.08 34.56
N LYS A 40 -25.33 -17.55 34.65
CA LYS A 40 -26.19 -17.80 33.48
C LYS A 40 -26.47 -16.52 32.68
N HIS A 41 -26.62 -15.38 33.34
CA HIS A 41 -26.84 -14.09 32.69
C HIS A 41 -25.54 -13.54 32.08
N GLN A 42 -24.42 -13.68 32.79
CA GLN A 42 -23.09 -13.33 32.30
C GLN A 42 -22.75 -14.07 31.00
N PHE A 43 -22.95 -15.39 30.96
CA PHE A 43 -22.69 -16.20 29.76
C PHE A 43 -23.55 -15.77 28.56
N ARG A 44 -24.81 -15.37 28.77
CA ARG A 44 -25.67 -14.83 27.71
C ARG A 44 -25.13 -13.51 27.14
N LEU A 45 -24.65 -12.61 28.00
CA LEU A 45 -24.06 -11.34 27.60
C LEU A 45 -22.76 -11.56 26.84
N GLU A 46 -21.90 -12.45 27.33
CA GLU A 46 -20.65 -12.82 26.68
C GLU A 46 -20.90 -13.41 25.29
N ARG A 47 -21.84 -14.36 25.17
CA ARG A 47 -22.21 -14.96 23.88
C ARG A 47 -22.73 -13.90 22.89
N ARG A 48 -23.54 -12.95 23.37
CA ARG A 48 -24.04 -11.83 22.54
C ARG A 48 -22.90 -10.90 22.11
N TYR A 49 -21.97 -10.59 23.01
CA TYR A 49 -20.80 -9.78 22.72
C TYR A 49 -19.92 -10.45 21.67
N ARG A 50 -19.53 -11.72 21.85
CA ARG A 50 -18.70 -12.46 20.90
C ARG A 50 -19.32 -12.50 19.50
N ARG A 51 -20.64 -12.68 19.40
CA ARG A 51 -21.37 -12.65 18.11
C ARG A 51 -21.33 -11.28 17.45
N ARG A 52 -21.59 -10.20 18.20
CA ARG A 52 -21.55 -8.83 17.68
C ARG A 52 -20.14 -8.40 17.30
N ALA A 53 -19.15 -8.79 18.09
CA ALA A 53 -17.73 -8.61 17.76
C ALA A 53 -17.41 -9.32 16.43
N LYS A 54 -17.78 -10.60 16.27
CA LYS A 54 -17.56 -11.32 15.01
C LYS A 54 -18.19 -10.61 13.81
N LEU A 55 -19.38 -10.03 13.94
CA LEU A 55 -20.03 -9.26 12.88
C LEU A 55 -19.31 -7.92 12.60
N LYS A 56 -18.92 -7.16 13.63
CA LYS A 56 -18.17 -5.90 13.48
C LYS A 56 -16.77 -6.12 12.87
N TYR A 57 -16.14 -7.23 13.25
CA TYR A 57 -14.80 -7.61 12.80
C TYR A 57 -14.81 -8.52 11.57
N ALA A 58 -15.98 -8.93 11.07
CA ALA A 58 -16.12 -9.48 9.72
C ALA A 58 -15.87 -8.32 8.74
N ARG A 59 -14.59 -8.01 8.53
CA ARG A 59 -14.16 -6.96 7.61
C ARG A 59 -14.72 -7.29 6.22
N PRO A 60 -15.30 -6.31 5.49
CA PRO A 60 -15.76 -6.54 4.12
C PRO A 60 -14.54 -6.82 3.23
N GLN A 61 -14.22 -8.10 3.04
CA GLN A 61 -13.11 -8.57 2.23
C GLN A 61 -13.26 -8.08 0.78
N TRP A 62 -14.51 -8.03 0.30
CA TRP A 62 -14.85 -7.52 -1.02
C TRP A 62 -14.41 -6.07 -1.23
N ASN A 63 -14.65 -5.18 -0.25
CA ASN A 63 -14.24 -3.78 -0.36
C ASN A 63 -12.72 -3.63 -0.40
N LYS A 64 -11.96 -4.53 0.24
CA LYS A 64 -10.50 -4.53 0.12
C LYS A 64 -10.07 -4.94 -1.28
N GLY A 65 -10.69 -5.97 -1.85
CA GLY A 65 -10.45 -6.42 -3.22
C GLY A 65 -10.78 -5.35 -4.25
N VAL A 66 -11.95 -4.73 -4.17
CA VAL A 66 -12.36 -3.64 -5.07
C VAL A 66 -11.42 -2.45 -4.97
N LYS A 67 -11.02 -2.06 -3.75
CA LYS A 67 -10.03 -0.98 -3.59
C LYS A 67 -8.70 -1.34 -4.23
N LEU A 68 -8.18 -2.55 -4.00
CA LEU A 68 -6.93 -2.99 -4.61
C LEU A 68 -7.02 -3.00 -6.15
N ALA A 69 -8.14 -3.48 -6.69
CA ALA A 69 -8.42 -3.44 -8.12
C ALA A 69 -8.52 -2.01 -8.66
N GLN A 70 -9.16 -1.10 -7.92
CA GLN A 70 -9.25 0.32 -8.29
C GLN A 70 -7.86 0.96 -8.36
N TRP A 71 -7.04 0.82 -7.32
CA TRP A 71 -5.69 1.36 -7.30
C TRP A 71 -4.78 0.68 -8.34
N GLY A 72 -4.94 -0.63 -8.54
CA GLY A 72 -4.22 -1.40 -9.54
C GLY A 72 -4.57 -0.95 -10.97
N LEU A 73 -5.86 -0.77 -11.27
CA LEU A 73 -6.31 -0.32 -12.58
C LEU A 73 -5.89 1.14 -12.83
N SER A 74 -6.02 2.02 -11.84
CA SER A 74 -5.52 3.40 -11.96
C SER A 74 -4.01 3.44 -12.19
N GLY A 75 -3.23 2.64 -11.45
CA GLY A 75 -1.79 2.52 -11.67
C GLY A 75 -1.46 1.98 -13.06
N PHE A 76 -2.17 0.95 -13.52
CA PHE A 76 -2.00 0.37 -14.86
C PHE A 76 -2.26 1.40 -15.97
N VAL A 77 -3.35 2.18 -15.88
CA VAL A 77 -3.67 3.21 -16.87
C VAL A 77 -2.60 4.31 -16.88
N LEU A 78 -2.09 4.74 -15.73
CA LEU A 78 -1.02 5.73 -15.65
C LEU A 78 0.29 5.21 -16.26
N VAL A 79 0.68 3.98 -15.95
CA VAL A 79 1.88 3.35 -16.52
C VAL A 79 1.75 3.21 -18.04
N TYR A 80 0.60 2.75 -18.53
CA TYR A 80 0.32 2.67 -19.96
C TYR A 80 0.39 4.04 -20.63
N GLY A 81 -0.24 5.06 -20.04
CA GLY A 81 -0.22 6.44 -20.53
C GLY A 81 1.17 7.04 -20.61
N VAL A 82 2.01 6.86 -19.59
CA VAL A 82 3.37 7.40 -19.58
C VAL A 82 4.27 6.64 -20.55
N LEU A 83 4.19 5.31 -20.56
CA LEU A 83 5.22 4.49 -21.16
C LEU A 83 4.93 4.03 -22.59
N PHE A 84 3.65 3.75 -22.91
CA PHE A 84 3.24 3.11 -24.16
C PHE A 84 2.33 3.98 -25.04
N LEU A 85 1.70 5.01 -24.48
CA LEU A 85 0.87 5.93 -25.26
C LEU A 85 1.77 6.80 -26.14
N ASP A 86 1.88 6.44 -27.41
CA ASP A 86 2.62 7.23 -28.37
C ASP A 86 1.78 8.45 -28.76
N TRP A 87 2.10 9.59 -28.17
CA TRP A 87 1.53 10.87 -28.57
C TRP A 87 2.26 11.27 -29.85
N LYS A 88 1.53 11.48 -30.95
CA LYS A 88 2.05 11.71 -32.32
C LYS A 88 2.89 12.99 -32.51
N SER A 89 3.48 13.52 -31.44
CA SER A 89 4.31 14.73 -31.38
C SER A 89 5.77 14.35 -31.18
N GLU A 90 6.67 14.90 -31.99
CA GLU A 90 8.09 14.48 -32.13
C GLU A 90 8.98 14.58 -30.87
N ARG A 91 8.50 15.16 -29.76
CA ARG A 91 9.23 15.26 -28.48
C ARG A 91 8.22 15.16 -27.34
N THR A 92 8.11 14.01 -26.68
CA THR A 92 7.18 13.87 -25.56
C THR A 92 7.92 14.12 -24.23
N PRO A 93 7.30 14.80 -23.25
CA PRO A 93 7.96 15.09 -21.96
C PRO A 93 8.29 13.83 -21.15
N PHE A 94 7.81 12.67 -21.58
CA PHE A 94 7.99 11.37 -20.92
C PHE A 94 9.10 10.51 -21.55
N ASP A 95 9.76 10.98 -22.62
CA ASP A 95 10.87 10.26 -23.27
C ASP A 95 12.04 9.93 -22.31
N PRO A 96 12.43 10.81 -21.36
CA PRO A 96 13.45 10.48 -20.35
C PRO A 96 13.02 9.33 -19.41
N ILE A 97 11.73 9.26 -19.09
CA ILE A 97 11.18 8.23 -18.20
C ILE A 97 11.10 6.89 -18.95
N ARG A 98 10.72 6.91 -20.23
CA ARG A 98 10.67 5.73 -21.10
C ARG A 98 12.04 5.09 -21.32
N THR A 99 13.06 5.91 -21.56
CA THR A 99 14.44 5.43 -21.79
C THR A 99 15.06 4.87 -20.52
N TRP A 100 14.84 5.52 -19.36
CA TRP A 100 15.23 4.97 -18.05
C TRP A 100 14.56 3.64 -17.75
N PHE A 101 13.24 3.53 -17.97
CA PHE A 101 12.50 2.29 -17.73
C PHE A 101 12.98 1.17 -18.65
N LYS A 102 13.17 1.45 -19.95
CA LYS A 102 13.76 0.49 -20.90
C LYS A 102 15.14 0.03 -20.43
N GLY A 103 16.00 0.95 -19.97
CA GLY A 103 17.28 0.60 -19.38
C GLY A 103 17.16 -0.36 -18.19
N ILE A 104 16.20 -0.15 -17.29
CA ILE A 104 15.96 -1.07 -16.16
C ILE A 104 15.45 -2.43 -16.64
N THR A 105 14.47 -2.46 -17.54
CA THR A 105 13.94 -3.73 -18.05
C THR A 105 15.00 -4.48 -18.83
N ASP A 106 15.75 -3.80 -19.68
CA ASP A 106 16.79 -4.43 -20.49
C ASP A 106 17.88 -5.01 -19.59
N ASN A 107 18.32 -4.31 -18.54
CA ASN A 107 19.27 -4.88 -17.58
C ASN A 107 18.75 -6.11 -16.80
N ILE A 108 17.43 -6.23 -16.61
CA ILE A 108 16.81 -7.38 -15.92
C ILE A 108 16.63 -8.57 -16.87
N TRP A 109 16.39 -8.31 -18.16
CA TRP A 109 16.05 -9.34 -19.15
C TRP A 109 17.22 -9.70 -20.08
N THR A 110 18.31 -8.93 -20.11
CA THR A 110 19.52 -9.27 -20.88
C THR A 110 20.38 -10.22 -20.04
N MET A 111 20.32 -11.53 -20.36
CA MET A 111 21.34 -12.47 -19.91
C MET A 111 22.72 -11.95 -20.36
N PRO A 112 23.79 -12.08 -19.54
CA PRO A 112 25.12 -11.68 -19.98
C PRO A 112 25.56 -12.63 -21.09
N ALA A 113 25.28 -12.29 -22.33
CA ALA A 113 26.02 -12.81 -23.46
C ALA A 113 27.44 -12.25 -23.33
N HIS A 114 28.36 -13.10 -22.87
CA HIS A 114 29.80 -12.84 -22.85
C HIS A 114 30.20 -12.24 -24.20
N GLY A 115 30.54 -10.96 -24.19
CA GLY A 115 30.77 -10.17 -25.39
C GLY A 115 31.97 -10.66 -26.20
N SER A 116 31.78 -10.68 -27.51
CA SER A 116 32.82 -10.59 -28.53
C SER A 116 33.00 -9.13 -28.96
N GLN A 117 34.28 -8.74 -29.12
CA GLN A 117 34.82 -7.73 -30.04
C GLN A 117 34.57 -6.23 -29.77
N THR A 118 35.55 -5.64 -29.07
CA THR A 118 36.21 -4.35 -29.40
C THR A 118 36.36 -4.21 -30.93
N GLN A 119 35.69 -3.29 -31.61
CA GLN A 119 35.91 -1.84 -31.70
C GLN A 119 37.19 -1.45 -32.49
N ASN A 120 36.96 -1.06 -33.76
CA ASN A 120 37.67 -0.03 -34.55
C ASN A 120 39.00 -0.35 -35.27
N ASP A 121 38.91 -0.94 -36.48
CA ASP A 121 39.91 -0.81 -37.56
C ASP A 121 39.48 0.25 -38.61
N ASN A 122 38.99 1.41 -38.17
CA ASN A 122 38.58 2.52 -39.05
C ASN A 122 39.78 3.39 -39.53
N ASN A 123 40.96 2.80 -39.72
CA ASN A 123 42.15 3.52 -40.20
C ASN A 123 42.82 2.84 -41.39
N GLU A 124 42.05 2.39 -42.39
CA GLU A 124 42.60 1.97 -43.70
C GLU A 124 41.72 2.41 -44.88
N GLN A 125 41.08 3.58 -44.78
CA GLN A 125 40.44 4.21 -45.94
C GLN A 125 41.51 4.89 -46.82
N SER A 126 42.02 4.09 -47.74
CA SER A 126 42.83 4.49 -48.90
C SER A 126 42.05 5.44 -49.83
N PRO A 127 42.66 6.51 -50.38
CA PRO A 127 42.12 7.17 -51.56
C PRO A 127 42.76 6.61 -52.83
N ILE A 128 41.90 6.12 -53.72
CA ILE A 128 42.20 5.60 -55.04
C ILE A 128 42.54 6.77 -55.98
N ALA A 129 43.68 6.70 -56.68
CA ALA A 129 44.00 7.55 -57.84
C ALA A 129 44.31 6.67 -59.07
N ARG A 130 43.89 7.18 -60.23
CA ARG A 130 43.52 6.49 -61.50
C ARG A 130 44.71 6.19 -62.46
N PRO A 131 44.47 5.48 -63.59
CA PRO A 131 45.48 4.72 -64.34
C PRO A 131 46.16 5.49 -65.47
N THR A 132 47.30 4.95 -65.93
CA THR A 132 47.91 5.13 -67.26
C THR A 132 48.54 3.83 -67.70
#